data_AF-A0A0F9G5J1-F1
#
_entry.id   AF-A0A0F9G5J1-F1
#
_cell.length_a   1.000
_cell.length_b   1.000
_cell.length_c   1.000
_cell.angle_alpha   90.00
_cell.angle_beta   90.00
_cell.angle_gamma   90.00
#
_symmetry.space_group_name_H-M   'P 1'
#
loop_
_entity.id
_entity.type
_entity.pdbx_description
1 polymer ?
#
loop_
_entity_poly.entity_id
_entity_poly.type
_entity_poly.pdbx_seq_one_letter_code
_entity_poly.pdbx_strand_id
1 'polypeptide(L)'
;EYIKDEKKALAEFYRVLKPGGKLYIFSHIDKNLEKTYEDMSISSPIEREKAYGYKVYFRTYGLDFGVRIEREGFIVAKIKYAKVINKKLNNKYCLNEEDDLYICTKPQ
;
A
#
# COMPACT_ATOMS: atom_id res chain seq x y z
N GLU A 1 -2.90 -2.09 -5.77
CA GLU A 1 -3.92 -1.91 -6.84
C GLU A 1 -4.15 -3.19 -7.67
N TYR A 2 -3.12 -3.97 -7.99
CA TYR A 2 -3.21 -5.14 -8.90
C TYR A 2 -3.81 -6.43 -8.30
N ILE A 3 -3.99 -6.50 -6.98
CA ILE A 3 -4.42 -7.72 -6.28
C ILE A 3 -5.93 -7.68 -6.09
N LYS A 4 -6.70 -8.64 -6.64
CA LYS A 4 -8.16 -8.66 -6.47
C LYS A 4 -8.59 -8.76 -5.00
N ASP A 5 -8.05 -9.73 -4.28
CA ASP A 5 -8.38 -9.98 -2.87
C ASP A 5 -7.22 -9.54 -1.98
N GLU A 6 -7.20 -8.23 -1.67
CA GLU A 6 -6.18 -7.63 -0.82
C GLU A 6 -6.17 -8.26 0.58
N LYS A 7 -7.35 -8.50 1.13
CA LYS A 7 -7.50 -9.08 2.46
C LYS A 7 -6.80 -10.43 2.55
N LYS A 8 -7.05 -11.32 1.59
CA LYS A 8 -6.39 -12.63 1.54
C LYS A 8 -4.87 -12.51 1.39
N ALA A 9 -4.38 -11.56 0.59
CA ALA A 9 -2.95 -11.35 0.44
C ALA A 9 -2.29 -10.86 1.74
N LEU A 10 -2.90 -9.89 2.43
CA LEU A 10 -2.41 -9.38 3.71
C LEU A 10 -2.47 -10.45 4.82
N ALA A 11 -3.54 -11.24 4.88
CA ALA A 11 -3.66 -12.35 5.81
C ALA A 11 -2.57 -13.41 5.58
N GLU A 12 -2.24 -13.69 4.32
CA GLU A 12 -1.15 -14.63 3.99
C GLU A 12 0.22 -14.08 4.39
N PHE A 13 0.49 -12.80 4.13
CA PHE A 13 1.71 -12.17 4.64
C PHE A 13 1.81 -12.25 6.17
N TYR A 14 0.70 -12.01 6.88
CA TYR A 14 0.67 -12.13 8.33
C TYR A 14 0.94 -13.56 8.80
N ARG A 15 0.37 -14.56 8.11
CA ARG A 15 0.56 -15.99 8.41
C ARG A 15 2.02 -16.42 8.28
N VAL A 16 2.69 -16.02 7.21
CA VAL A 16 4.08 -16.47 6.90
C VAL A 16 5.14 -15.76 7.72
N LEU A 17 4.88 -14.53 8.20
CA LEU A 17 5.82 -13.83 9.05
C LEU A 17 5.94 -14.48 10.43
N LYS A 18 7.17 -14.59 10.92
CA LYS A 18 7.43 -14.90 12.34
C LYS A 18 6.99 -13.75 13.25
N PRO A 19 6.70 -14.00 14.54
CA PRO A 19 6.50 -12.93 15.52
C PRO A 19 7.66 -11.91 15.50
N GLY A 20 7.33 -10.62 15.56
CA GLY A 20 8.30 -9.52 15.39
C GLY A 20 8.82 -9.33 13.96
N GLY A 21 8.37 -10.13 12.98
CA GLY A 21 8.73 -10.00 11.58
C GLY A 21 8.18 -8.71 10.96
N LYS A 22 8.88 -8.18 9.94
CA LYS A 22 8.53 -6.94 9.26
C LYS A 22 8.21 -7.19 7.79
N LEU A 23 7.19 -6.50 7.31
CA LEU A 23 6.83 -6.35 5.91
C LEU A 23 6.95 -4.88 5.53
N TYR A 24 7.57 -4.60 4.39
CA TYR A 24 7.70 -3.25 3.84
C TYR A 24 6.81 -3.18 2.61
N ILE A 25 5.77 -2.35 2.65
CA ILE A 25 4.80 -2.20 1.55
C ILE A 25 4.89 -0.78 0.99
N PHE A 26 4.89 -0.72 -0.34
CA PHE A 26 4.76 0.49 -1.11
C PHE A 26 3.58 0.35 -2.09
N SER A 27 2.78 1.40 -2.23
CA SER A 27 1.71 1.52 -3.23
C SER A 27 1.52 3.00 -3.57
N HIS A 28 0.88 3.29 -4.71
CA HIS A 28 0.53 4.66 -5.03
C HIS A 28 -0.69 5.09 -4.21
N ILE A 29 -0.53 6.13 -3.38
CA ILE A 29 -1.60 6.68 -2.55
C ILE A 29 -2.11 7.96 -3.18
N ASP A 30 -3.38 8.00 -3.54
CA ASP A 30 -4.03 9.24 -3.93
C ASP A 30 -4.30 10.09 -2.69
N LYS A 31 -3.54 11.19 -2.58
CA LYS A 31 -3.61 12.12 -1.44
C LYS A 31 -4.93 12.89 -1.38
N ASN A 32 -5.73 12.90 -2.44
CA ASN A 32 -7.04 13.55 -2.48
C ASN A 32 -8.16 12.62 -2.00
N LEU A 33 -7.88 11.33 -1.78
CA LEU A 33 -8.84 10.35 -1.30
C LEU A 33 -8.61 10.06 0.19
N GLU A 34 -9.56 10.44 1.05
CA GLU A 34 -9.51 10.05 2.46
C GLU A 34 -9.65 8.53 2.62
N LYS A 35 -10.47 7.90 1.78
CA LYS A 35 -10.74 6.46 1.79
C LYS A 35 -10.46 5.84 0.43
N THR A 36 -9.92 4.63 0.45
CA THR A 36 -9.66 3.80 -0.73
C THR A 36 -10.94 3.59 -1.52
N TYR A 37 -10.89 3.93 -2.80
CA TYR A 37 -11.97 3.70 -3.75
C TYR A 37 -11.86 2.28 -4.31
N GLU A 38 -12.85 1.45 -4.00
CA GLU A 38 -12.93 0.06 -4.41
C GLU A 38 -14.40 -0.34 -4.57
N ASP A 39 -14.76 -0.79 -5.77
CA ASP A 39 -16.10 -1.29 -6.10
C ASP A 39 -15.99 -2.69 -6.73
N MET A 40 -16.53 -3.69 -6.02
CA MET A 40 -16.49 -5.09 -6.43
C MET A 40 -17.45 -5.42 -7.60
N SER A 41 -18.40 -4.53 -7.90
CA SER A 41 -19.30 -4.69 -9.06
C SER A 41 -18.57 -4.45 -10.39
N ILE A 42 -17.47 -3.69 -10.38
CA ILE A 42 -16.66 -3.36 -11.54
C ILE A 42 -15.80 -4.57 -11.95
N SER A 43 -16.24 -5.27 -12.99
CA SER A 43 -15.62 -6.54 -13.40
C SER A 43 -14.86 -6.45 -14.71
N SER A 44 -15.27 -5.58 -15.64
CA SER A 44 -14.65 -5.50 -16.98
C SER A 44 -13.39 -4.62 -17.00
N PRO A 45 -12.39 -4.93 -17.85
CA PRO A 45 -11.19 -4.10 -17.99
C PRO A 45 -11.47 -2.64 -18.38
N ILE A 46 -12.49 -2.41 -19.23
CA ILE A 46 -12.86 -1.07 -19.70
C ILE A 46 -13.44 -0.23 -18.56
N GLU A 47 -14.32 -0.82 -17.74
CA GLU A 47 -14.87 -0.12 -16.58
C GLU A 47 -13.80 0.15 -15.52
N ARG A 48 -12.85 -0.77 -15.33
CA ARG A 48 -11.70 -0.54 -14.43
C ARG A 48 -10.81 0.59 -14.89
N GLU A 49 -10.54 0.70 -16.19
CA GLU A 49 -9.76 1.81 -16.72
C GLU A 49 -10.46 3.15 -16.46
N LYS A 50 -11.78 3.21 -16.65
CA LYS A 50 -12.59 4.39 -16.34
C LYS A 50 -12.60 4.73 -14.84
N ALA A 51 -12.69 3.72 -13.98
CA ALA A 51 -12.84 3.91 -12.54
C ALA A 51 -11.51 4.15 -11.81
N TYR A 52 -10.45 3.42 -12.20
CA TYR A 52 -9.18 3.35 -11.48
C TYR A 52 -7.99 3.87 -12.30
N GLY A 53 -8.22 4.34 -13.54
CA GLY A 53 -7.19 4.88 -14.43
C GLY A 53 -6.37 3.81 -15.16
N TYR A 54 -6.50 2.52 -14.81
CA TYR A 54 -5.82 1.45 -15.50
C TYR A 54 -6.60 0.13 -15.47
N LYS A 55 -6.69 -0.54 -16.63
CA LYS A 55 -7.57 -1.69 -16.87
C LYS A 55 -7.34 -2.92 -15.97
N VAL A 56 -6.17 -3.03 -15.34
CA VAL A 56 -5.83 -4.14 -14.43
C VAL A 56 -5.89 -3.77 -12.95
N TYR A 57 -6.24 -2.53 -12.61
CA TYR A 57 -6.41 -2.12 -11.23
C TYR A 57 -7.75 -2.60 -10.68
N PHE A 58 -7.76 -2.93 -9.40
CA PHE A 58 -8.96 -3.31 -8.66
C PHE A 58 -9.42 -2.22 -7.70
N ARG A 59 -8.56 -1.22 -7.42
CA ARG A 59 -8.82 -0.12 -6.50
C ARG A 59 -7.82 1.01 -6.68
N THR A 60 -8.17 2.19 -6.18
CA THR A 60 -7.28 3.33 -5.98
C THR A 60 -7.13 3.57 -4.48
N TYR A 61 -5.91 3.45 -3.95
CA TYR A 61 -5.68 3.59 -2.51
C TYR A 61 -5.76 5.05 -2.06
N GLY A 62 -6.45 5.26 -0.95
CA GLY A 62 -6.53 6.54 -0.26
C GLY A 62 -5.66 6.59 1.00
N LEU A 63 -5.82 7.65 1.77
CA LEU A 63 -5.08 7.90 3.00
C LEU A 63 -5.33 6.84 4.10
N ASP A 64 -6.41 6.06 3.97
CA ASP A 64 -6.74 4.93 4.83
C ASP A 64 -5.91 3.65 4.57
N PHE A 65 -4.99 3.64 3.60
CA PHE A 65 -4.23 2.44 3.24
C PHE A 65 -3.50 1.79 4.43
N GLY A 66 -2.88 2.59 5.30
CA GLY A 66 -2.26 2.09 6.54
C GLY A 66 -3.27 1.37 7.45
N VAL A 67 -4.45 1.97 7.63
CA VAL A 67 -5.54 1.41 8.45
C VAL A 67 -6.05 0.10 7.86
N ARG A 68 -6.09 -0.04 6.54
CA ARG A 68 -6.46 -1.30 5.88
C ARG A 68 -5.49 -2.43 6.22
N ILE A 69 -4.19 -2.14 6.31
CA ILE A 69 -3.17 -3.12 6.70
C ILE A 69 -3.27 -3.46 8.19
N GLU A 70 -3.51 -2.47 9.05
CA GLU A 70 -3.68 -2.67 10.50
C GLU A 70 -4.83 -3.63 10.83
N ARG A 71 -5.90 -3.62 10.04
CA ARG A 71 -7.05 -4.52 10.23
C ARG A 71 -6.70 -6.01 10.15
N GLU A 72 -5.58 -6.37 9.52
CA GLU A 72 -5.10 -7.75 9.44
C GLU A 72 -4.11 -8.12 10.56
N GLY A 73 -3.98 -7.26 11.59
CA GLY A 73 -3.24 -7.54 12.82
C GLY A 73 -1.81 -6.97 12.85
N PHE A 74 -1.39 -6.23 11.82
CA PHE A 74 -0.09 -5.56 11.80
C PHE A 74 -0.10 -4.29 12.65
N ILE A 75 1.04 -4.00 13.27
CA ILE A 75 1.37 -2.65 13.75
C ILE A 75 2.04 -1.90 12.60
N VAL A 76 1.45 -0.80 12.13
CA VAL A 76 1.90 -0.10 10.93
C VAL A 76 2.53 1.25 11.28
N ALA A 77 3.72 1.50 10.73
CA ALA A 77 4.36 2.82 10.75
C ALA A 77 4.53 3.33 9.32
N LYS A 78 4.15 4.58 9.08
CA LYS A 78 4.31 5.26 7.79
C LYS A 78 5.50 6.21 7.86
N ILE A 79 6.41 6.12 6.88
CA ILE A 79 7.57 7.01 6.79
C ILE A 79 7.73 7.60 5.38
N LYS A 80 8.29 8.82 5.31
CA LYS A 80 8.82 9.40 4.07
C LYS A 80 10.25 8.91 3.88
N TYR A 81 10.43 7.70 3.36
CA TYR A 81 11.73 7.02 3.38
C TYR A 81 12.84 7.82 2.69
N ALA A 82 12.53 8.52 1.60
CA ALA A 82 13.44 9.40 0.88
C ALA A 82 13.98 10.56 1.74
N LYS A 83 13.21 11.03 2.73
CA LYS A 83 13.65 12.04 3.71
C LYS A 83 14.51 11.47 4.85
N VAL A 84 14.46 10.15 5.07
CA VAL A 84 15.17 9.46 6.15
C VAL A 84 16.52 8.91 5.68
N ILE A 85 16.64 8.51 4.41
CA ILE A 85 17.91 8.07 3.85
C ILE A 85 18.88 9.24 3.67
N ASN A 86 20.18 8.95 3.54
CA ASN A 86 21.15 10.02 3.33
C ASN A 86 20.94 10.74 1.98
N LYS A 87 21.24 12.04 1.94
CA LYS A 87 21.09 12.88 0.73
C LYS A 87 21.88 12.37 -0.47
N LYS A 88 23.05 11.75 -0.24
CA LYS A 88 23.89 11.22 -1.34
C LYS A 88 23.18 10.09 -2.09
N LEU A 89 22.51 9.19 -1.37
CA LEU A 89 21.70 8.12 -1.93
C LEU A 89 20.44 8.68 -2.58
N ASN A 90 19.76 9.64 -1.93
CA ASN A 90 18.57 10.25 -2.54
C ASN A 90 18.90 10.92 -3.88
N ASN A 91 19.98 11.72 -3.93
CA ASN A 91 20.44 12.36 -5.18
C ASN A 91 20.88 11.35 -6.25
N LYS A 92 21.45 10.20 -5.84
CA LYS A 92 21.87 9.16 -6.77
C LYS A 92 20.68 8.42 -7.40
N TYR A 93 19.62 8.19 -6.62
CA TYR A 93 18.46 7.39 -7.03
C TYR A 93 17.22 8.20 -7.39
N CYS A 94 17.28 9.53 -7.23
CA CYS A 94 16.19 10.47 -7.52
C CYS A 94 14.87 10.05 -6.87
N LEU A 95 14.90 9.68 -5.59
CA LEU A 95 13.69 9.20 -4.91
C LEU A 95 12.76 10.36 -4.61
N ASN A 96 11.47 10.12 -4.75
CA ASN A 96 10.47 11.13 -4.45
C ASN A 96 10.33 11.30 -2.94
N GLU A 97 10.58 12.52 -2.45
CA GLU A 97 10.51 12.84 -1.01
C GLU A 97 9.09 12.71 -0.44
N GLU A 98 8.08 12.71 -1.31
CA GLU A 98 6.68 12.64 -0.96
C GLU A 98 6.11 11.22 -0.92
N ASP A 99 6.91 10.22 -1.27
CA ASP A 99 6.52 8.82 -1.27
C ASP A 99 6.45 8.25 0.15
N ASP A 100 5.38 7.50 0.43
CA ASP A 100 5.15 6.82 1.70
C ASP A 100 5.61 5.36 1.63
N LEU A 101 6.40 4.93 2.62
CA LEU A 101 6.71 3.52 2.88
C LEU A 101 5.99 3.09 4.15
N TYR A 102 5.28 1.95 4.08
CA TYR A 102 4.57 1.37 5.20
C TYR A 102 5.37 0.20 5.77
N ILE A 103 5.84 0.35 7.01
CA ILE A 103 6.57 -0.67 7.76
C ILE A 103 5.55 -1.36 8.66
N CYS A 104 5.23 -2.61 8.33
CA CYS A 104 4.18 -3.40 8.96
C CYS A 104 4.84 -4.49 9.81
N THR A 105 4.65 -4.45 11.12
CA THR A 105 5.28 -5.39 12.07
C THR A 105 4.24 -6.36 12.59
N LYS A 106 4.53 -7.66 12.50
CA LYS A 106 3.74 -8.68 13.20
C LYS A 106 4.06 -8.60 14.70
N PRO A 107 3.05 -8.43 15.59
CA PRO A 107 3.27 -8.43 17.03
C PRO A 107 4.01 -9.68 17.53
N GLN A 108 4.58 -9.59 18.73
CA GLN A 108 5.19 -10.73 19.43
C GLN A 108 4.13 -11.74 19.86
#